data_AF-A0A561SRM1-F1
#
_entry.id   AF-A0A561SRM1-F1
#
_cell.length_a   1.000
_cell.length_b   1.000
_cell.length_c   1.000
_cell.angle_alpha   90.00
_cell.angle_beta   90.00
_cell.angle_gamma   90.00
#
_symmetry.space_group_name_H-M   'P 1'
#
loop_
_entity.id
_entity.type
_entity.pdbx_description
1 polymer ?
#
loop_
_entity_poly.entity_id
_entity_poly.type
_entity_poly.pdbx_seq_one_letter_code
_entity_poly.pdbx_strand_id
1 'polypeptide(L)'
;MVRPVAGWVRRPISPPGHTGRWAESARRTAIDAEDPWAALTDFYQQALTGYARHRAMMENFALTWSVPDLDGIRQLRLVIEELCARAGAAGLLRPGVTTDDLLLLLLSLGHAVQITDECGPQMWNRLLRISLDGLRADHREPLPTDAAPDNVSRSLHK
;
A
#
# COMPACT_ATOMS: atom_id res chain seq x y z
N MET A 1 -28.96 -6.07 -3.59
CA MET A 1 -28.77 -6.08 -5.06
C MET A 1 -28.00 -4.81 -5.41
N VAL A 2 -26.66 -4.87 -5.33
CA VAL A 2 -25.78 -3.72 -5.56
C VAL A 2 -25.39 -3.73 -7.04
N ARG A 3 -25.62 -2.62 -7.75
CA ARG A 3 -25.33 -2.49 -9.18
C ARG A 3 -23.80 -2.45 -9.42
N PRO A 4 -23.30 -3.00 -10.52
CA PRO A 4 -21.88 -2.87 -10.87
C PRO A 4 -21.62 -1.46 -11.42
N VAL A 5 -20.55 -0.82 -10.93
CA VAL A 5 -20.01 0.41 -11.53
C VAL A 5 -19.26 -0.01 -12.80
N ALA A 6 -19.76 0.44 -13.95
CA ALA A 6 -19.20 0.13 -15.26
C ALA A 6 -18.18 1.21 -15.70
N GLY A 7 -17.14 0.76 -16.42
CA GLY A 7 -15.94 1.51 -16.79
C GLY A 7 -14.93 1.36 -15.66
N TRP A 8 -13.71 0.85 -15.85
CA TRP A 8 -12.67 1.45 -16.67
C TRP A 8 -11.67 0.41 -17.20
N VAL A 9 -11.10 0.75 -18.35
CA VAL A 9 -10.16 -0.02 -19.18
C VAL A 9 -8.95 -0.52 -18.39
N ARG A 10 -8.69 -1.83 -18.46
CA ARG A 10 -7.39 -2.45 -18.12
C ARG A 10 -6.28 -1.78 -18.94
N ARG A 11 -5.59 -0.78 -18.41
CA ARG A 11 -4.36 -0.25 -19.03
C ARG A 11 -3.13 -0.85 -18.36
N PRO A 12 -2.14 -1.35 -19.13
CA PRO A 12 -0.90 -1.89 -18.59
C PRO A 12 -0.05 -0.77 -17.98
N ILE A 13 0.71 -1.11 -16.95
CA ILE A 13 1.60 -0.19 -16.21
C ILE A 13 2.97 -0.15 -16.93
N SER A 14 3.54 1.05 -17.07
CA SER A 14 4.66 1.40 -17.97
C SER A 14 6.08 1.15 -17.39
N PRO A 15 7.12 1.02 -18.25
CA PRO A 15 8.52 0.69 -17.88
C PRO A 15 9.29 1.80 -17.12
N PRO A 16 10.50 1.50 -16.55
CA PRO A 16 11.26 2.42 -15.70
C PRO A 16 11.51 3.78 -16.38
N GLY A 17 11.19 4.85 -15.67
CA GLY A 17 11.00 6.22 -16.20
C GLY A 17 9.54 6.73 -16.13
N HIS A 18 8.59 5.90 -15.67
CA HIS A 18 7.16 6.21 -15.60
C HIS A 18 6.55 6.15 -14.19
N THR A 19 7.34 5.87 -13.15
CA THR A 19 6.89 5.82 -11.75
C THR A 19 6.19 7.10 -11.33
N GLY A 20 6.73 8.27 -11.68
CA GLY A 20 6.10 9.57 -11.39
C GLY A 20 4.74 9.78 -12.07
N ARG A 21 4.57 9.36 -13.34
CA ARG A 21 3.28 9.47 -14.06
C ARG A 21 2.22 8.52 -13.50
N TRP A 22 2.62 7.30 -13.13
CA TRP A 22 1.72 6.36 -12.49
C TRP A 22 1.31 6.84 -11.09
N ALA A 23 2.28 7.31 -10.30
CA ALA A 23 2.02 7.82 -8.96
C ALA A 23 1.09 9.04 -8.99
N GLU A 24 1.30 10.00 -9.89
CA GLU A 24 0.40 11.15 -10.02
C GLU A 24 -1.01 10.73 -10.45
N SER A 25 -1.13 9.77 -11.39
CA SER A 25 -2.43 9.22 -11.76
C SER A 25 -3.11 8.51 -10.59
N ALA A 26 -2.36 7.73 -9.81
CA ALA A 26 -2.87 7.03 -8.63
C ALA A 26 -3.32 8.01 -7.56
N ARG A 27 -2.55 9.09 -7.32
CA ARG A 27 -2.90 10.18 -6.40
C ARG A 27 -4.19 10.87 -6.82
N ARG A 28 -4.33 11.17 -8.11
CA ARG A 28 -5.55 11.79 -8.63
C ARG A 28 -6.77 10.87 -8.46
N THR A 29 -6.65 9.59 -8.80
CA THR A 29 -7.71 8.61 -8.54
C THR A 29 -8.04 8.54 -7.04
N ALA A 30 -7.02 8.56 -6.19
CA ALA A 30 -7.18 8.57 -4.74
C ALA A 30 -7.89 9.82 -4.23
N ILE A 31 -7.81 10.97 -4.91
CA ILE A 31 -8.54 12.20 -4.58
C ILE A 31 -9.98 12.15 -5.12
N ASP A 32 -10.14 11.71 -6.36
CA ASP A 32 -11.42 11.78 -7.10
C ASP A 32 -12.39 10.64 -6.69
N ALA A 33 -11.93 9.60 -6.00
CA ALA A 33 -12.76 8.47 -5.60
C ALA A 33 -13.82 8.86 -4.56
N GLU A 34 -15.07 8.41 -4.76
CA GLU A 34 -16.18 8.65 -3.83
C GLU A 34 -16.06 7.80 -2.55
N ASP A 35 -15.57 6.56 -2.67
CA ASP A 35 -15.28 5.67 -1.55
C ASP A 35 -13.77 5.62 -1.27
N PRO A 36 -13.30 6.22 -0.15
CA PRO A 36 -11.88 6.21 0.21
C PRO A 36 -11.31 4.81 0.47
N TRP A 37 -12.14 3.88 0.96
CA TRP A 37 -11.70 2.51 1.22
C TRP A 37 -11.49 1.73 -0.07
N ALA A 38 -12.42 1.87 -1.01
CA ALA A 38 -12.28 1.30 -2.34
C ALA A 38 -11.01 1.83 -3.02
N ALA A 39 -10.74 3.14 -2.93
CA ALA A 39 -9.53 3.75 -3.48
C ALA A 39 -8.24 3.16 -2.88
N LEU A 40 -8.17 2.99 -1.56
CA LEU A 40 -7.04 2.36 -0.88
C LEU A 40 -6.84 0.91 -1.35
N THR A 41 -7.92 0.13 -1.36
CA THR A 41 -7.89 -1.29 -1.77
C THR A 41 -7.43 -1.44 -3.22
N ASP A 42 -8.00 -0.64 -4.12
CA ASP A 42 -7.68 -0.65 -5.55
C ASP A 42 -6.23 -0.21 -5.79
N PHE A 43 -5.72 0.74 -5.02
CA PHE A 43 -4.33 1.16 -5.09
C PHE A 43 -3.37 0.01 -4.78
N TYR A 44 -3.56 -0.69 -3.65
CA TYR A 44 -2.73 -1.85 -3.29
C TYR A 44 -2.81 -2.94 -4.35
N GLN A 45 -4.01 -3.25 -4.84
CA GLN A 45 -4.20 -4.28 -5.85
C GLN A 45 -3.48 -3.93 -7.15
N GLN A 46 -3.56 -2.68 -7.60
CA GLN A 46 -2.87 -2.21 -8.81
C GLN A 46 -1.35 -2.21 -8.63
N ALA A 47 -0.84 -1.69 -7.52
CA ALA A 47 0.59 -1.62 -7.23
C ALA A 47 1.22 -3.02 -7.21
N LEU A 48 0.61 -3.96 -6.48
CA LEU A 48 1.11 -5.33 -6.33
C LEU A 48 0.97 -6.15 -7.63
N THR A 49 -0.12 -5.97 -8.38
CA THR A 49 -0.26 -6.58 -9.71
C THR A 49 0.81 -6.08 -10.68
N GLY A 50 1.13 -4.79 -10.62
CA GLY A 50 2.23 -4.20 -11.38
C GLY A 50 3.56 -4.84 -11.01
N TYR A 51 3.82 -4.96 -9.71
CA TYR A 51 5.03 -5.56 -9.17
C TYR A 51 5.23 -7.01 -9.65
N ALA A 52 4.18 -7.85 -9.57
CA ALA A 52 4.20 -9.23 -10.07
C ALA A 52 4.58 -9.31 -11.56
N ARG A 53 3.97 -8.47 -12.40
CA ARG A 53 4.24 -8.43 -13.84
C ARG A 53 5.66 -7.97 -14.18
N HIS A 54 6.14 -6.93 -13.52
CA HIS A 54 7.49 -6.41 -13.75
C HIS A 54 8.56 -7.42 -13.29
N ARG A 55 8.34 -8.14 -12.18
CA ARG A 55 9.20 -9.25 -11.74
C ARG A 55 9.28 -10.35 -12.79
N ALA A 56 8.14 -10.89 -13.22
CA ALA A 56 8.10 -11.94 -14.24
C ALA A 56 8.78 -11.52 -15.55
N MET A 57 8.65 -10.24 -15.93
CA MET A 57 9.42 -9.68 -17.05
C MET A 57 10.92 -9.61 -16.75
N MET A 58 11.34 -9.08 -15.61
CA MET A 58 12.77 -8.92 -15.28
C MET A 58 13.50 -10.25 -15.06
N GLU A 59 12.86 -11.26 -14.46
CA GLU A 59 13.40 -12.62 -14.37
C GLU A 59 13.60 -13.24 -15.76
N ASN A 60 12.69 -12.98 -16.68
CA ASN A 60 12.80 -13.41 -18.07
C ASN A 60 13.86 -12.64 -18.88
N PHE A 61 14.34 -11.49 -18.39
CA PHE A 61 15.28 -10.60 -19.07
C PHE A 61 16.64 -10.45 -18.34
N ALA A 62 16.89 -11.22 -17.29
CA ALA A 62 17.95 -10.98 -16.30
C ALA A 62 19.25 -10.38 -16.88
N LEU A 63 19.48 -9.11 -16.57
CA LEU A 63 20.69 -8.54 -15.96
C LEU A 63 20.53 -7.01 -15.85
N THR A 64 20.98 -6.48 -14.72
CA THR A 64 21.39 -5.08 -14.42
C THR A 64 20.50 -4.24 -13.48
N TRP A 65 21.20 -3.70 -12.47
CA TRP A 65 20.91 -2.55 -11.60
C TRP A 65 20.01 -2.78 -10.36
N SER A 66 20.11 -1.98 -9.28
CA SER A 66 20.19 -0.51 -9.31
C SER A 66 20.60 0.20 -8.00
N VAL A 67 20.97 1.47 -8.17
CA VAL A 67 20.86 2.58 -7.20
C VAL A 67 19.37 2.87 -6.92
N PRO A 68 18.96 3.29 -5.69
CA PRO A 68 17.54 3.53 -5.35
C PRO A 68 16.89 4.70 -6.12
N ASP A 69 15.65 4.52 -6.60
CA ASP A 69 14.80 5.58 -7.19
C ASP A 69 14.14 6.44 -6.08
N LEU A 70 14.85 7.46 -5.61
CA LEU A 70 14.39 8.31 -4.51
C LEU A 70 13.15 9.16 -4.88
N ASP A 71 13.00 9.57 -6.15
CA ASP A 71 11.81 10.33 -6.57
C ASP A 71 10.58 9.43 -6.60
N GLY A 72 10.70 8.22 -7.14
CA GLY A 72 9.62 7.23 -7.12
C GLY A 72 9.13 6.92 -5.70
N ILE A 73 10.05 6.77 -4.74
CA ILE A 73 9.71 6.55 -3.32
C ILE A 73 8.94 7.74 -2.74
N ARG A 74 9.38 8.98 -3.03
CA ARG A 74 8.68 10.19 -2.58
C ARG A 74 7.28 10.28 -3.16
N GLN A 75 7.10 10.05 -4.46
CA GLN A 75 5.79 10.10 -5.10
C GLN A 75 4.84 9.03 -4.55
N LEU A 76 5.36 7.82 -4.31
CA LEU A 76 4.60 6.74 -3.68
C LEU A 76 4.09 7.13 -2.29
N ARG A 77 4.96 7.75 -1.47
CA ARG A 77 4.57 8.23 -0.14
C ARG A 77 3.42 9.24 -0.21
N LEU A 78 3.48 10.21 -1.12
CA LEU A 78 2.40 11.21 -1.29
C LEU A 78 1.05 10.57 -1.63
N VAL A 79 1.03 9.51 -2.43
CA VAL A 79 -0.21 8.77 -2.74
C VAL A 79 -0.77 8.10 -1.50
N ILE A 80 0.08 7.42 -0.72
CA ILE A 80 -0.34 6.69 0.48
C ILE A 80 -0.77 7.66 1.60
N GLU A 81 -0.10 8.81 1.74
CA GLU A 81 -0.52 9.87 2.66
C GLU A 81 -1.95 10.34 2.36
N GLU A 82 -2.25 10.61 1.09
CA GLU A 82 -3.59 11.03 0.67
C GLU A 82 -4.64 9.95 0.97
N LEU A 83 -4.36 8.70 0.60
CA LEU A 83 -5.27 7.58 0.88
C LEU A 83 -5.50 7.37 2.37
N CYS A 84 -4.43 7.45 3.18
CA CYS A 84 -4.48 7.32 4.63
C CYS A 84 -5.33 8.44 5.24
N ALA A 85 -5.08 9.69 4.85
CA ALA A 85 -5.81 10.84 5.35
C ALA A 85 -7.30 10.75 5.01
N ARG A 86 -7.66 10.40 3.77
CA ARG A 86 -9.06 10.31 3.33
C ARG A 86 -9.80 9.17 4.03
N ALA A 87 -9.22 7.97 4.08
CA ALA A 87 -9.86 6.83 4.73
C ALA A 87 -9.94 6.99 6.26
N GLY A 88 -8.96 7.66 6.86
CA GLY A 88 -8.99 8.04 8.28
C GLY A 88 -10.06 9.08 8.58
N ALA A 89 -10.16 10.14 7.78
CA ALA A 89 -11.19 11.18 7.92
C ALA A 89 -12.61 10.63 7.75
N ALA A 90 -12.79 9.61 6.91
CA ALA A 90 -14.06 8.91 6.75
C ALA A 90 -14.37 7.89 7.86
N GLY A 91 -13.45 7.69 8.83
CA GLY A 91 -13.63 6.72 9.91
C GLY A 91 -13.62 5.26 9.45
N LEU A 92 -12.97 4.98 8.31
CA LEU A 92 -12.90 3.64 7.70
C LEU A 92 -11.63 2.88 8.10
N LEU A 93 -10.59 3.59 8.51
CA LEU A 93 -9.33 3.02 9.01
C LEU A 93 -9.35 2.79 10.52
N ARG A 94 -8.73 1.69 10.94
CA ARG A 94 -8.43 1.37 12.33
C ARG A 94 -7.68 2.54 12.98
N PRO A 95 -8.11 2.98 14.19
CA PRO A 95 -7.38 4.01 14.92
C PRO A 95 -5.92 3.64 15.15
N GLY A 96 -5.02 4.60 14.94
CA GLY A 96 -3.57 4.42 15.11
C GLY A 96 -2.82 3.94 13.86
N VAL A 97 -3.51 3.57 12.77
CA VAL A 97 -2.85 3.27 11.49
C VAL A 97 -2.21 4.55 10.92
N THR A 98 -0.95 4.45 10.52
CA THR A 98 -0.16 5.54 9.96
C THR A 98 0.21 5.30 8.49
N THR A 99 0.63 6.35 7.79
CA THR A 99 1.22 6.26 6.45
C THR A 99 2.40 5.28 6.42
N ASP A 100 3.22 5.25 7.47
CA ASP A 100 4.41 4.39 7.53
C ASP A 100 4.02 2.91 7.66
N ASP A 101 2.95 2.59 8.41
CA ASP A 101 2.39 1.23 8.47
C ASP A 101 1.91 0.78 7.09
N LEU A 102 1.23 1.66 6.36
CA LEU A 102 0.74 1.37 5.02
C LEU A 102 1.88 1.15 4.01
N LEU A 103 2.92 2.00 4.06
CA LEU A 103 4.14 1.82 3.26
C LEU A 103 4.82 0.47 3.57
N LEU A 104 5.00 0.15 4.86
CA LEU A 104 5.62 -1.10 5.28
C LEU A 104 4.79 -2.32 4.89
N LEU A 105 3.46 -2.21 4.97
CA LEU A 105 2.56 -3.26 4.50
C LEU A 105 2.68 -3.48 2.99
N LEU A 106 2.74 -2.40 2.20
CA LEU A 106 2.90 -2.50 0.75
C LEU A 106 4.22 -3.18 0.38
N LEU A 107 5.32 -2.83 1.04
CA LEU A 107 6.63 -3.48 0.86
C LEU A 107 6.56 -4.97 1.22
N SER A 108 5.98 -5.29 2.37
CA SER A 108 5.83 -6.66 2.87
C SER A 108 4.99 -7.54 1.94
N LEU A 109 3.89 -7.00 1.41
CA LEU A 109 3.06 -7.67 0.40
C LEU A 109 3.80 -7.80 -0.94
N GLY A 110 4.63 -6.83 -1.31
CA GLY A 110 5.52 -6.93 -2.46
C GLY A 110 6.49 -8.12 -2.34
N HIS A 111 7.04 -8.37 -1.16
CA HIS A 111 7.84 -9.58 -0.90
C HIS A 111 6.99 -10.86 -0.96
N ALA A 112 5.77 -10.85 -0.41
CA ALA A 112 4.89 -12.01 -0.50
C ALA A 112 4.53 -12.35 -1.96
N VAL A 113 4.33 -11.36 -2.81
CA VAL A 113 4.18 -11.55 -4.26
C VAL A 113 5.40 -12.27 -4.84
N GLN A 114 6.63 -11.84 -4.52
CA GLN A 114 7.86 -12.48 -5.01
C GLN A 114 7.95 -13.96 -4.64
N ILE A 115 7.54 -14.31 -3.42
CA ILE A 115 7.67 -15.68 -2.91
C ILE A 115 6.56 -16.59 -3.49
N THR A 116 5.38 -16.04 -3.78
CA THR A 116 4.18 -16.86 -4.04
C THR A 116 3.72 -16.87 -5.49
N ASP A 117 4.22 -15.99 -6.37
CA ASP A 117 3.73 -15.92 -7.76
C ASP A 117 3.91 -17.25 -8.50
N GLU A 118 5.02 -17.96 -8.25
CA GLU A 118 5.30 -19.28 -8.84
C GLU A 118 4.48 -20.41 -8.20
N CYS A 119 4.15 -20.30 -6.91
CA CYS A 119 3.48 -21.36 -6.14
C CYS A 119 1.95 -21.26 -6.16
N GLY A 120 1.40 -20.09 -6.50
CA GLY A 120 -0.04 -19.86 -6.55
C GLY A 120 -0.40 -18.38 -6.51
N PRO A 121 -0.77 -17.73 -7.63
CA PRO A 121 -1.09 -16.29 -7.68
C PRO A 121 -2.31 -15.91 -6.82
N GLN A 122 -3.11 -16.87 -6.37
CA GLN A 122 -4.21 -16.63 -5.43
C GLN A 122 -3.73 -16.36 -3.99
N MET A 123 -2.49 -16.77 -3.66
CA MET A 123 -2.00 -16.73 -2.28
C MET A 123 -1.69 -15.30 -1.82
N TRP A 124 -1.00 -14.51 -2.63
CA TRP A 124 -0.77 -13.09 -2.31
C TRP A 124 -2.06 -12.27 -2.33
N ASN A 125 -3.02 -12.61 -3.21
CA ASN A 125 -4.35 -11.96 -3.24
C ASN A 125 -5.12 -12.23 -1.95
N ARG A 126 -5.06 -13.47 -1.44
CA ARG A 126 -5.65 -13.81 -0.15
C ARG A 126 -4.97 -13.06 1.00
N LEU A 127 -3.64 -13.00 0.99
CA LEU A 127 -2.87 -12.26 2.01
C LEU A 127 -3.22 -10.77 2.00
N LEU A 128 -3.25 -10.14 0.81
CA LEU A 128 -3.67 -8.76 0.63
C LEU A 128 -5.04 -8.52 1.28
N ARG A 129 -6.03 -9.38 0.99
CA ARG A 129 -7.38 -9.21 1.55
C ARG A 129 -7.38 -9.33 3.07
N ILE A 130 -6.70 -10.34 3.62
CA ILE A 130 -6.58 -10.53 5.08
C ILE A 130 -5.93 -9.29 5.73
N SER A 131 -4.84 -8.79 5.14
CA SER A 131 -4.13 -7.62 5.65
C SER A 131 -5.00 -6.36 5.61
N LEU A 132 -5.71 -6.11 4.51
CA LEU A 132 -6.59 -4.95 4.39
C LEU A 132 -7.79 -5.05 5.35
N ASP A 133 -8.41 -6.22 5.49
CA ASP A 133 -9.52 -6.40 6.44
C ASP A 133 -9.09 -6.06 7.89
N GLY A 134 -7.84 -6.40 8.26
CA GLY A 134 -7.27 -6.04 9.57
C GLY A 134 -7.05 -4.54 9.81
N LEU A 135 -7.11 -3.71 8.76
CA LEU A 135 -6.99 -2.24 8.84
C LEU A 135 -8.35 -1.56 9.00
N ARG A 136 -9.48 -2.28 8.99
CA ARG A 136 -10.81 -1.64 9.09
C ARG A 136 -11.09 -1.09 10.48
N ALA A 137 -11.84 0.02 10.53
CA ALA A 137 -12.24 0.70 11.76
C ALA A 137 -13.06 -0.14 12.76
N ASP A 138 -13.60 -1.29 12.32
CA ASP A 138 -14.27 -2.26 13.19
C ASP A 138 -13.29 -2.86 14.22
N HIS A 139 -12.00 -2.90 13.91
CA HIS A 139 -10.94 -3.30 14.82
C HIS A 139 -10.51 -2.12 15.69
N ARG A 140 -10.86 -2.14 16.97
CA ARG A 140 -10.63 -1.02 17.91
C ARG A 140 -9.55 -1.27 18.96
N GLU A 141 -8.97 -2.46 18.99
CA GLU A 141 -7.86 -2.73 19.89
C GLU A 141 -6.70 -1.77 19.56
N PRO A 142 -6.08 -1.11 20.55
CA PRO A 142 -4.95 -0.21 20.30
C PRO A 142 -3.81 -0.93 19.58
N LEU A 143 -3.21 -0.29 18.57
CA LEU A 143 -1.97 -0.78 18.01
C LEU A 143 -0.82 -0.53 19.01
N PRO A 144 0.19 -1.42 19.07
CA PRO A 144 1.39 -1.16 19.85
C PRO A 144 2.03 0.16 19.39
N THR A 145 2.31 1.04 20.34
CA THR A 145 3.02 2.30 20.08
C THR A 145 4.50 2.14 20.40
N ASP A 146 5.36 2.71 19.55
CA ASP A 146 6.81 2.86 19.80
C ASP A 146 7.13 3.87 20.92
N ALA A 147 6.16 4.25 21.75
CA ALA A 147 6.40 5.05 22.94
C ALA A 147 7.43 4.31 23.80
N ALA A 148 8.63 4.87 23.87
CA ALA A 148 9.66 4.40 24.79
C ALA A 148 9.02 4.29 26.19
N PRO A 149 9.30 3.24 26.96
CA PRO A 149 8.76 3.14 28.31
C PRO A 149 9.14 4.41 29.10
N ASP A 150 8.18 4.93 29.88
CA ASP A 150 8.29 6.14 30.69
C ASP A 150 9.31 5.98 31.85
N ASN A 151 10.61 5.81 31.54
CA ASN A 151 11.67 5.64 32.56
C ASN A 151 12.41 6.92 32.93
N VAL A 152 11.93 8.13 32.60
CA VAL A 152 12.65 9.38 32.95
C VAL A 152 12.12 10.08 34.22
N SER A 153 11.00 9.65 34.82
CA SER A 153 10.49 10.31 36.05
C SER A 153 10.94 9.70 37.39
N ARG A 154 11.78 8.64 37.42
CA ARG A 154 12.17 7.97 38.69
C ARG A 154 13.57 8.31 39.23
N SER A 155 14.35 9.17 38.58
CA SER A 155 15.75 9.44 39.00
C SER A 155 16.05 10.84 39.55
N LEU A 156 15.05 11.64 39.96
CA LEU A 156 15.28 12.94 40.63
C LEU A 156 15.05 12.93 42.15
N HIS A 157 15.00 11.77 42.80
CA HIS A 157 14.99 11.69 44.26
C HIS A 157 15.93 10.59 44.75
N LYS A 158 17.22 10.91 44.86
CA LYS A 158 18.15 10.40 45.87
C LYS A 158 19.41 11.23 45.91
#